data_AF-A0A246JE87-F1
#
_entry.id   AF-A0A246JE87-F1
#
_cell.length_a   1.000
_cell.length_b   1.000
_cell.length_c   1.000
_cell.angle_alpha   90.00
_cell.angle_beta   90.00
_cell.angle_gamma   90.00
#
_symmetry.space_group_name_H-M   'P 1'
#
loop_
_entity.id
_entity.type
_entity.pdbx_description
1 polymer ?
#
loop_
_entity_poly.entity_id
_entity_poly.type
_entity_poly.pdbx_seq_one_letter_code
_entity_poly.pdbx_strand_id
1 'polypeptide(L)'
;MSHVIESRARPSAPSSVVGQPLSAESAPPPILGSACAYFFKGGNYVRYNLLSDTVDVGAVPVATFWPRLPPFFQQKVDAVLNWGNGKVYFFRDGRYLRYNLTTDRPDFDDASIAINWPTLPPAFQSKIDAAVNWGNGIAYFFRRDQYVRYNIAADRVEFGPVTIASAWTALPAEFQRDLDAVVHWGNDRAYFFKGNRYLRYDTTSDTVDVGPTEIAVNWTALPTAFQSNLESAVNWTQPCNLARLMESAGLSVIEVPGWETNGRPGDFAPEGIVIHHTAGNGPGDLNTVINGRTGLSGPLANFYVARNADIHIVSAGKANHAGGGAQRVLDELRRGIAPSDTALRRGLRDGPVGNGVFYGFENENLGNGQAWPPAQLDTMARACAALCQRHCWSASRIISHAEWTRRKPDPRGIDMAAFRQQVTSFF
;
A
#
# COMPACT_ATOMS: atom_id res chain seq x y z
N MET A 1 46.05 9.17 -49.31
CA MET A 1 45.22 9.18 -48.09
C MET A 1 43.82 9.61 -48.53
N SER A 2 42.94 8.78 -49.09
CA SER A 2 42.48 7.43 -48.74
C SER A 2 41.93 7.32 -47.32
N HIS A 3 40.62 7.57 -47.19
CA HIS A 3 39.72 7.03 -46.16
C HIS A 3 38.33 6.99 -46.81
N VAL A 4 37.98 5.91 -47.54
CA VAL A 4 37.27 4.71 -47.06
C VAL A 4 36.09 5.06 -46.13
N ILE A 5 34.91 5.20 -46.73
CA ILE A 5 33.62 5.08 -46.03
C ILE A 5 33.23 3.60 -46.17
N GLU A 6 33.37 2.84 -45.07
CA GLU A 6 32.85 1.47 -44.99
C GLU A 6 31.31 1.50 -44.95
N SER A 7 30.69 0.90 -45.96
CA SER A 7 29.29 0.51 -45.94
C SER A 7 29.08 -0.64 -44.95
N ARG A 8 28.31 -0.44 -43.88
CA ARG A 8 27.78 -1.56 -43.09
C ARG A 8 26.37 -1.92 -43.55
N ALA A 9 26.25 -3.19 -43.93
CA ALA A 9 25.08 -3.85 -44.45
C ALA A 9 23.89 -3.85 -43.46
N ARG A 10 22.67 -3.82 -44.01
CA ARG A 10 21.42 -4.07 -43.28
C ARG A 10 21.40 -5.52 -42.77
N PRO A 11 21.04 -5.79 -41.51
CA PRO A 11 20.71 -7.15 -41.10
C PRO A 11 19.36 -7.57 -41.68
N SER A 12 19.33 -8.79 -42.21
CA SER A 12 18.18 -9.49 -42.77
C SER A 12 17.10 -9.76 -41.71
N ALA A 13 15.84 -9.65 -42.12
CA ALA A 13 14.66 -9.95 -41.29
C ALA A 13 14.61 -11.43 -40.88
N PRO A 14 14.30 -11.76 -39.61
CA PRO A 14 13.97 -13.12 -39.25
C PRO A 14 12.56 -13.48 -39.69
N SER A 15 12.44 -14.73 -40.15
CA SER A 15 11.25 -15.37 -40.69
C SER A 15 10.11 -15.45 -39.66
N SER A 16 8.89 -15.27 -40.14
CA SER A 16 7.64 -15.41 -39.38
C SER A 16 7.45 -16.84 -38.85
N VAL A 17 7.44 -17.01 -37.53
CA VAL A 17 6.92 -18.22 -36.89
C VAL A 17 5.54 -17.91 -36.33
N VAL A 18 4.55 -18.67 -36.80
CA VAL A 18 3.15 -18.64 -36.37
C VAL A 18 3.06 -18.98 -34.88
N GLY A 19 2.25 -18.20 -34.16
CA GLY A 19 2.22 -18.14 -32.69
C GLY A 19 1.79 -19.42 -31.98
N GLN A 20 2.44 -19.65 -30.84
CA GLN A 20 1.86 -20.38 -29.72
C GLN A 20 1.14 -19.37 -28.80
N PRO A 21 0.01 -19.74 -28.16
CA PRO A 21 -0.62 -18.87 -27.18
C PRO A 21 0.31 -18.75 -25.97
N LEU A 22 0.72 -17.52 -25.66
CA LEU A 22 1.45 -17.20 -24.44
C LEU A 22 0.54 -17.55 -23.25
N SER A 23 1.04 -18.44 -22.39
CA SER A 23 0.42 -18.76 -21.10
C SER A 23 0.20 -17.48 -20.30
N ALA A 24 -0.97 -17.35 -19.66
CA ALA A 24 -1.30 -16.25 -18.78
C ALA A 24 -0.25 -16.13 -17.66
N GLU A 25 0.67 -15.16 -17.79
CA GLU A 25 1.56 -14.77 -16.70
C GLU A 25 0.80 -13.87 -15.72
N SER A 26 0.84 -14.23 -14.45
CA SER A 26 0.39 -13.38 -13.33
C SER A 26 1.10 -12.03 -13.36
N ALA A 27 0.47 -10.98 -12.82
CA ALA A 27 1.10 -9.68 -12.73
C ALA A 27 2.42 -9.78 -11.91
N PRO A 28 3.54 -9.18 -12.36
CA PRO A 28 4.78 -9.21 -11.59
C PRO A 28 4.61 -8.46 -10.25
N PRO A 29 5.26 -8.91 -9.16
CA PRO A 29 5.07 -8.34 -7.82
C PRO A 29 5.67 -6.93 -7.76
N PRO A 30 4.96 -5.89 -7.28
CA PRO A 30 5.46 -4.52 -7.23
C PRO A 30 6.67 -4.36 -6.31
N ILE A 31 7.51 -3.37 -6.60
CA ILE A 31 8.59 -2.89 -5.75
C ILE A 31 8.07 -1.82 -4.78
N LEU A 32 8.68 -1.82 -3.58
CA LEU A 32 8.58 -0.90 -2.45
C LEU A 32 7.88 0.44 -2.76
N GLY A 33 6.68 0.59 -2.18
CA GLY A 33 5.97 1.85 -2.17
C GLY A 33 4.55 1.79 -2.74
N SER A 34 3.96 0.64 -3.04
CA SER A 34 2.50 0.48 -3.14
C SER A 34 2.19 -0.97 -2.85
N ALA A 35 1.60 -1.27 -1.69
CA ALA A 35 1.23 -2.65 -1.35
C ALA A 35 -0.09 -3.08 -2.04
N CYS A 36 -0.93 -2.10 -2.43
CA CYS A 36 -2.22 -2.33 -3.10
C CYS A 36 -2.53 -1.35 -4.20
N ALA A 37 -3.38 -1.81 -5.12
CA ALA A 37 -4.25 -0.97 -5.92
C ALA A 37 -5.69 -1.02 -5.38
N TYR A 38 -6.41 0.08 -5.54
CA TYR A 38 -7.82 0.20 -5.19
C TYR A 38 -8.60 0.51 -6.46
N PHE A 39 -9.61 -0.29 -6.74
CA PHE A 39 -10.51 -0.13 -7.88
C PHE A 39 -11.85 0.39 -7.38
N PHE A 40 -12.42 1.38 -8.07
CA PHE A 40 -13.67 2.03 -7.67
C PHE A 40 -14.78 1.74 -8.68
N LYS A 41 -15.98 1.42 -8.18
CA LYS A 41 -17.20 1.30 -8.99
C LYS A 41 -18.45 1.40 -8.15
N GLY A 42 -19.35 2.33 -8.50
CA GLY A 42 -20.73 2.36 -7.99
C GLY A 42 -20.78 2.49 -6.47
N GLY A 43 -20.07 3.47 -5.92
CA GLY A 43 -19.97 3.74 -4.47
C GLY A 43 -19.22 2.67 -3.66
N ASN A 44 -18.67 1.66 -4.34
CA ASN A 44 -17.88 0.60 -3.73
C ASN A 44 -16.44 0.65 -4.22
N TYR A 45 -15.56 -0.01 -3.49
CA TYR A 45 -14.20 -0.29 -3.93
C TYR A 45 -13.84 -1.76 -3.72
N VAL A 46 -12.79 -2.19 -4.42
CA VAL A 46 -12.08 -3.45 -4.20
C VAL A 46 -10.62 -3.12 -3.92
N ARG A 47 -10.03 -3.76 -2.91
CA ARG A 47 -8.58 -3.70 -2.67
C ARG A 47 -7.90 -4.92 -3.27
N TYR A 48 -6.93 -4.64 -4.13
CA TYR A 48 -6.12 -5.64 -4.80
C TYR A 48 -4.73 -5.64 -4.20
N ASN A 49 -4.36 -6.75 -3.57
CA ASN A 49 -3.01 -6.95 -3.04
C ASN A 49 -2.07 -7.26 -4.20
N LEU A 50 -1.15 -6.33 -4.43
CA LEU A 50 -0.25 -6.40 -5.58
C LEU A 50 0.82 -7.50 -5.43
N LEU A 51 1.16 -7.89 -4.19
CA LEU A 51 2.20 -8.90 -3.93
C LEU A 51 1.66 -10.32 -4.08
N SER A 52 0.44 -10.58 -3.62
CA SER A 52 -0.18 -11.90 -3.71
C SER A 52 -1.03 -12.10 -4.97
N ASP A 53 -1.23 -11.05 -5.76
CA ASP A 53 -2.11 -11.06 -6.95
C ASP A 53 -3.54 -11.51 -6.60
N THR A 54 -4.07 -11.01 -5.47
CA THR A 54 -5.39 -11.39 -4.95
C THR A 54 -6.18 -10.20 -4.44
N VAL A 55 -7.50 -10.34 -4.42
CA VAL A 55 -8.39 -9.43 -3.69
C VAL A 55 -8.46 -9.83 -2.23
N ASP A 56 -8.08 -8.92 -1.34
CA ASP A 56 -8.14 -9.11 0.11
C ASP A 56 -9.29 -8.32 0.76
N VAL A 57 -9.82 -7.30 0.08
CA VAL A 57 -11.09 -6.64 0.40
C VAL A 57 -11.98 -6.65 -0.84
N GLY A 58 -13.09 -7.37 -0.75
CA GLY A 58 -14.09 -7.46 -1.82
C GLY A 58 -14.83 -6.14 -2.06
N ALA A 59 -15.86 -6.19 -2.90
CA ALA A 59 -16.68 -5.01 -3.20
C ALA A 59 -17.43 -4.54 -1.94
N VAL A 60 -16.91 -3.49 -1.30
CA VAL A 60 -17.49 -2.89 -0.09
C VAL A 60 -17.61 -1.37 -0.28
N PRO A 61 -18.49 -0.69 0.49
CA PRO A 61 -18.65 0.76 0.36
C PRO A 61 -17.33 1.51 0.50
N VAL A 62 -17.13 2.56 -0.31
CA VAL A 62 -15.95 3.46 -0.21
C VAL A 62 -15.78 3.98 1.21
N ALA A 63 -16.88 4.25 1.92
CA ALA A 63 -16.88 4.67 3.32
C ALA A 63 -16.21 3.69 4.30
N THR A 64 -16.03 2.41 3.93
CA THR A 64 -15.40 1.41 4.80
C THR A 64 -13.90 1.63 4.96
N PHE A 65 -13.22 2.20 3.96
CA PHE A 65 -11.79 2.56 4.05
C PHE A 65 -11.56 4.07 4.01
N TRP A 66 -12.50 4.82 3.43
CA TRP A 66 -12.48 6.27 3.44
C TRP A 66 -13.70 6.82 4.18
N PRO A 67 -13.85 6.54 5.49
CA PRO A 67 -15.01 6.97 6.27
C PRO A 67 -15.13 8.50 6.35
N ARG A 68 -14.01 9.20 6.18
CA ARG A 68 -13.94 10.68 6.20
C ARG A 68 -13.97 11.33 4.84
N LEU A 69 -14.08 10.55 3.77
CA LEU A 69 -14.33 11.10 2.44
C LEU A 69 -15.79 11.61 2.40
N PRO A 70 -16.06 12.82 1.88
CA PRO A 70 -17.43 13.34 1.84
C PRO A 70 -18.36 12.41 1.04
N PRO A 71 -19.67 12.34 1.39
CA PRO A 71 -20.64 11.47 0.71
C PRO A 71 -20.65 11.62 -0.82
N PHE A 72 -20.38 12.83 -1.31
CA PHE A 72 -20.23 13.11 -2.74
C PHE A 72 -19.14 12.25 -3.40
N PHE A 73 -17.99 12.06 -2.76
CA PHE A 73 -16.92 11.21 -3.30
C PHE A 73 -17.05 9.74 -2.87
N GLN A 74 -17.77 9.43 -1.79
CA GLN A 74 -18.06 8.04 -1.41
C GLN A 74 -19.00 7.34 -2.40
N GLN A 75 -19.89 8.08 -3.05
CA GLN A 75 -20.84 7.51 -4.01
C GLN A 75 -20.22 7.25 -5.39
N LYS A 76 -19.22 8.02 -5.77
CA LYS A 76 -18.58 7.93 -7.09
C LYS A 76 -17.27 8.71 -7.11
N VAL A 77 -16.29 8.19 -7.84
CA VAL A 77 -15.03 8.85 -8.15
C VAL A 77 -14.80 8.69 -9.65
N ASP A 78 -14.70 9.78 -10.41
CA ASP A 78 -14.41 9.72 -11.85
C ASP A 78 -12.90 9.54 -12.11
N ALA A 79 -12.04 10.11 -11.26
CA ALA A 79 -10.60 9.88 -11.34
C ALA A 79 -9.96 10.01 -9.95
N VAL A 80 -8.93 9.22 -9.69
CA VAL A 80 -8.13 9.35 -8.48
C VAL A 80 -6.66 9.11 -8.80
N LEU A 81 -5.78 9.89 -8.19
CA LEU A 81 -4.34 9.65 -8.27
C LEU A 81 -3.63 9.96 -6.96
N ASN A 82 -2.61 9.17 -6.66
CA ASN A 82 -1.67 9.45 -5.60
C ASN A 82 -0.65 10.51 -6.08
N TRP A 83 -0.60 11.64 -5.40
CA TRP A 83 0.25 12.77 -5.78
C TRP A 83 1.73 12.54 -5.46
N GLY A 84 2.05 11.54 -4.63
CA GLY A 84 3.42 11.18 -4.27
C GLY A 84 4.03 12.02 -3.15
N ASN A 85 3.28 12.96 -2.55
CA ASN A 85 3.72 13.78 -1.42
C ASN A 85 2.90 13.53 -0.14
N GLY A 86 2.33 12.33 0.01
CA GLY A 86 1.41 12.01 1.11
C GLY A 86 -0.02 12.54 0.90
N LYS A 87 -0.34 13.02 -0.31
CA LYS A 87 -1.69 13.43 -0.71
C LYS A 87 -2.24 12.56 -1.83
N VAL A 88 -3.54 12.32 -1.80
CA VAL A 88 -4.29 11.67 -2.89
C VAL A 88 -5.37 12.63 -3.33
N TYR A 89 -5.59 12.74 -4.64
CA TYR A 89 -6.57 13.66 -5.20
C TYR A 89 -7.70 12.85 -5.82
N PHE A 90 -8.92 13.15 -5.39
CA PHE A 90 -10.15 12.55 -5.90
C PHE A 90 -10.87 13.59 -6.77
N PHE A 91 -11.35 13.17 -7.94
CA PHE A 91 -12.08 14.00 -8.90
C PHE A 91 -13.45 13.40 -9.17
N ARG A 92 -14.44 14.28 -9.25
CA ARG A 92 -15.80 13.94 -9.65
C ARG A 92 -16.45 15.17 -10.28
N ASP A 93 -16.91 15.02 -11.51
CA ASP A 93 -17.41 16.13 -12.32
C ASP A 93 -16.40 17.31 -12.31
N GLY A 94 -16.86 18.56 -12.19
CA GLY A 94 -16.00 19.74 -12.11
C GLY A 94 -15.40 20.01 -10.72
N ARG A 95 -15.41 19.01 -9.82
CA ARG A 95 -14.97 19.12 -8.42
C ARG A 95 -13.81 18.18 -8.13
N TYR A 96 -12.98 18.57 -7.17
CA TYR A 96 -11.94 17.71 -6.63
C TYR A 96 -11.82 17.85 -5.12
N LEU A 97 -11.18 16.88 -4.50
CA LEU A 97 -10.81 16.86 -3.09
C LEU A 97 -9.34 16.42 -2.97
N ARG A 98 -8.62 17.03 -2.02
CA ARG A 98 -7.27 16.60 -1.65
C ARG A 98 -7.33 15.87 -0.30
N TYR A 99 -7.03 14.59 -0.33
CA TYR A 99 -7.00 13.71 0.82
C TYR A 99 -5.58 13.63 1.38
N ASN A 100 -5.46 13.75 2.70
CA ASN A 100 -4.20 13.67 3.41
C ASN A 100 -4.02 12.26 3.98
N LEU A 101 -3.04 11.53 3.46
CA LEU A 101 -2.70 10.19 3.92
C LEU A 101 -2.19 10.21 5.35
N THR A 102 -1.53 11.31 5.74
CA THR A 102 -1.01 11.47 7.09
C THR A 102 -2.17 11.60 8.08
N THR A 103 -3.05 12.57 7.92
CA THR A 103 -4.12 12.77 8.91
C THR A 103 -5.35 11.88 8.70
N ASP A 104 -5.33 11.05 7.66
CA ASP A 104 -6.47 10.28 7.17
C ASP A 104 -7.74 11.14 7.06
N ARG A 105 -7.61 12.31 6.44
CA ARG A 105 -8.67 13.34 6.34
C ARG A 105 -8.57 14.11 5.03
N PRO A 106 -9.71 14.57 4.49
CA PRO A 106 -9.67 15.60 3.45
C PRO A 106 -9.13 16.91 4.02
N ASP A 107 -8.34 17.63 3.22
CA ASP A 107 -7.90 18.99 3.55
C ASP A 107 -9.07 20.00 3.44
N PHE A 108 -10.11 19.65 2.67
CA PHE A 108 -11.37 20.38 2.46
C PHE A 108 -12.42 19.45 1.84
N ASP A 109 -13.70 19.73 2.02
CA ASP A 109 -14.80 18.85 1.55
C ASP A 109 -14.80 18.68 0.02
N ASP A 110 -14.79 19.78 -0.73
CA ASP A 110 -14.56 19.78 -2.17
C ASP A 110 -14.16 21.18 -2.65
N ALA A 111 -13.60 21.25 -3.85
CA ALA A 111 -13.25 22.51 -4.49
C ALA A 111 -13.44 22.45 -6.00
N SER A 112 -13.62 23.60 -6.63
CA SER A 112 -13.77 23.70 -8.09
C SER A 112 -12.43 23.46 -8.78
N ILE A 113 -12.42 22.57 -9.77
CA ILE A 113 -11.24 22.36 -10.63
C ILE A 113 -10.95 23.65 -11.40
N ALA A 114 -11.98 24.29 -11.96
CA ALA A 114 -11.82 25.52 -12.74
C ALA A 114 -11.16 26.67 -11.96
N ILE A 115 -11.39 26.75 -10.64
CA ILE A 115 -10.82 27.80 -9.79
C ILE A 115 -9.39 27.45 -9.35
N ASN A 116 -9.17 26.23 -8.88
CA ASN A 116 -7.90 25.87 -8.22
C ASN A 116 -6.88 25.23 -9.17
N TRP A 117 -7.30 24.83 -10.37
CA TRP A 117 -6.44 24.28 -11.42
C TRP A 117 -6.59 25.09 -12.71
N PRO A 118 -6.32 26.42 -12.67
CA PRO A 118 -6.64 27.32 -13.77
C PRO A 118 -5.86 27.01 -15.06
N THR A 119 -4.75 26.26 -14.94
CA THR A 119 -3.93 25.85 -16.08
C THR A 119 -4.46 24.61 -16.79
N LEU A 120 -5.37 23.83 -16.17
CA LEU A 120 -6.08 22.76 -16.87
C LEU A 120 -6.99 23.37 -17.94
N PRO A 121 -7.06 22.80 -19.15
CA PRO A 121 -7.97 23.31 -20.18
C PRO A 121 -9.45 23.18 -19.77
N PRO A 122 -10.37 24.00 -20.33
CA PRO A 122 -11.78 24.02 -19.90
C PRO A 122 -12.48 22.66 -19.90
N ALA A 123 -12.15 21.77 -20.85
CA ALA A 123 -12.68 20.41 -20.89
C ALA A 123 -12.30 19.59 -19.65
N PHE A 124 -11.07 19.73 -19.15
CA PHE A 124 -10.54 19.06 -17.97
C PHE A 124 -11.04 19.71 -16.67
N GLN A 125 -11.29 21.03 -16.70
CA GLN A 125 -11.92 21.73 -15.58
C GLN A 125 -13.36 21.28 -15.32
N SER A 126 -14.05 20.79 -16.35
CA SER A 126 -15.42 20.28 -16.23
C SER A 126 -15.51 18.84 -15.74
N LYS A 127 -14.48 18.02 -16.02
CA LYS A 127 -14.37 16.62 -15.67
C LYS A 127 -13.00 16.08 -16.05
N ILE A 128 -12.49 15.13 -15.27
CA ILE A 128 -11.36 14.25 -15.61
C ILE A 128 -11.90 12.82 -15.71
N ASP A 129 -11.56 12.11 -16.78
CA ASP A 129 -12.01 10.71 -16.99
C ASP A 129 -11.04 9.70 -16.37
N ALA A 130 -9.74 9.99 -16.42
CA ALA A 130 -8.72 9.22 -15.72
C ALA A 130 -7.52 10.10 -15.39
N ALA A 131 -6.79 9.76 -14.33
CA ALA A 131 -5.59 10.47 -13.93
C ALA A 131 -4.56 9.49 -13.37
N VAL A 132 -3.27 9.77 -13.61
CA VAL A 132 -2.18 8.95 -13.09
C VAL A 132 -0.95 9.80 -12.82
N ASN A 133 -0.28 9.55 -11.70
CA ASN A 133 1.06 10.08 -11.46
C ASN A 133 2.08 9.12 -12.09
N TRP A 134 2.91 9.63 -13.00
CA TRP A 134 3.86 8.81 -13.74
C TRP A 134 5.15 8.53 -12.99
N GLY A 135 5.31 9.05 -11.77
CA GLY A 135 6.49 8.81 -10.93
C GLY A 135 7.74 9.60 -11.35
N ASN A 136 7.66 10.37 -12.43
CA ASN A 136 8.76 11.22 -12.94
C ASN A 136 8.52 12.72 -12.67
N GLY A 137 7.67 13.04 -11.69
CA GLY A 137 7.26 14.42 -11.37
C GLY A 137 6.13 14.97 -12.25
N ILE A 138 5.60 14.17 -13.19
CA ILE A 138 4.50 14.54 -14.07
C ILE A 138 3.25 13.73 -13.75
N ALA A 139 2.13 14.42 -13.55
CA ALA A 139 0.81 13.82 -13.54
C ALA A 139 0.16 13.93 -14.91
N TYR A 140 -0.51 12.88 -15.35
CA TYR A 140 -1.22 12.81 -16.62
C TYR A 140 -2.72 12.82 -16.33
N PHE A 141 -3.43 13.74 -16.99
CA PHE A 141 -4.89 13.80 -16.92
C PHE A 141 -5.46 13.50 -18.30
N PHE A 142 -6.49 12.65 -18.34
CA PHE A 142 -7.16 12.22 -19.57
C PHE A 142 -8.61 12.70 -19.58
N ARG A 143 -9.07 13.16 -20.74
CA ARG A 143 -10.45 13.59 -20.96
C ARG A 143 -10.84 13.39 -22.42
N ARG A 144 -11.90 12.63 -22.66
CA ARG A 144 -12.35 12.23 -24.00
C ARG A 144 -11.18 11.60 -24.75
N ASP A 145 -10.86 12.10 -25.94
CA ASP A 145 -9.76 11.70 -26.80
C ASP A 145 -8.47 12.51 -26.55
N GLN A 146 -8.39 13.30 -25.48
CA GLN A 146 -7.26 14.18 -25.18
C GLN A 146 -6.59 13.86 -23.84
N TYR A 147 -5.34 14.30 -23.69
CA TYR A 147 -4.65 14.31 -22.41
C TYR A 147 -3.77 15.55 -22.24
N VAL A 148 -3.39 15.83 -20.99
CA VAL A 148 -2.40 16.86 -20.62
C VAL A 148 -1.35 16.26 -19.68
N ARG A 149 -0.14 16.83 -19.74
CA ARG A 149 0.92 16.62 -18.74
C ARG A 149 0.94 17.80 -17.78
N TYR A 150 0.81 17.49 -16.51
CA TYR A 150 0.86 18.45 -15.42
C TYR A 150 2.17 18.29 -14.68
N ASN A 151 2.97 19.34 -14.66
CA ASN A 151 4.20 19.38 -13.89
C ASN A 151 3.86 19.62 -12.43
N ILE A 152 4.10 18.62 -11.59
CA ILE A 152 3.72 18.65 -10.18
C ILE A 152 4.48 19.74 -9.42
N ALA A 153 5.78 19.90 -9.68
CA ALA A 153 6.62 20.85 -8.97
C ALA A 153 6.34 22.30 -9.40
N ALA A 154 6.08 22.52 -10.68
CA ALA A 154 5.74 23.84 -11.21
C ALA A 154 4.25 24.21 -11.05
N ASP A 155 3.45 23.27 -10.55
CA ASP A 155 2.01 23.38 -10.35
C ASP A 155 1.26 23.94 -11.58
N ARG A 156 1.54 23.37 -12.76
CA ARG A 156 0.92 23.79 -14.02
C ARG A 156 0.94 22.72 -15.09
N VAL A 157 0.01 22.81 -16.04
CA VAL A 157 0.11 22.09 -17.32
C VAL A 157 1.38 22.52 -18.07
N GLU A 158 2.22 21.56 -18.40
CA GLU A 158 3.45 21.78 -19.18
C GLU A 158 3.32 21.35 -20.65
N PHE A 159 2.34 20.50 -20.96
CA PHE A 159 2.10 20.01 -22.31
C PHE A 159 0.64 19.58 -22.50
N GLY A 160 0.11 19.81 -23.70
CA GLY A 160 -1.27 19.51 -24.06
C GLY A 160 -2.21 20.72 -23.93
N PRO A 161 -3.52 20.53 -24.25
CA PRO A 161 -4.13 19.27 -24.59
C PRO A 161 -3.76 18.82 -26.01
N VAL A 162 -3.42 17.55 -26.16
CA VAL A 162 -3.27 16.90 -27.47
C VAL A 162 -4.05 15.59 -27.48
N THR A 163 -4.31 15.04 -28.67
CA THR A 163 -5.03 13.77 -28.77
C THR A 163 -4.20 12.63 -28.20
N ILE A 164 -4.86 11.67 -27.55
CA ILE A 164 -4.21 10.45 -27.06
C ILE A 164 -3.60 9.71 -28.26
N ALA A 165 -4.33 9.58 -29.37
CA ALA A 165 -3.86 8.94 -30.60
C ALA A 165 -2.52 9.50 -31.13
N SER A 166 -2.32 10.83 -31.05
CA SER A 166 -1.08 11.45 -31.57
C SER A 166 0.13 11.25 -30.67
N ALA A 167 -0.07 11.08 -29.36
CA ALA A 167 1.03 11.04 -28.39
C ALA A 167 1.31 9.64 -27.85
N TRP A 168 0.27 8.82 -27.71
CA TRP A 168 0.33 7.47 -27.19
C TRP A 168 0.17 6.47 -28.32
N THR A 169 1.13 6.47 -29.24
CA THR A 169 1.04 5.73 -30.52
C THR A 169 0.98 4.20 -30.32
N ALA A 170 1.46 3.70 -29.19
CA ALA A 170 1.33 2.30 -28.80
C ALA A 170 -0.08 1.92 -28.31
N LEU A 171 -0.92 2.88 -27.91
CA LEU A 171 -2.29 2.58 -27.51
C LEU A 171 -3.16 2.27 -28.74
N PRO A 172 -3.88 1.13 -28.74
CA PRO A 172 -4.77 0.78 -29.83
C PRO A 172 -5.99 1.72 -29.86
N ALA A 173 -6.64 1.82 -31.02
CA ALA A 173 -7.72 2.79 -31.28
C ALA A 173 -8.82 2.79 -30.21
N GLU A 174 -9.17 1.63 -29.65
CA GLU A 174 -10.19 1.53 -28.60
C GLU A 174 -9.78 2.27 -27.31
N PHE A 175 -8.49 2.35 -26.96
CA PHE A 175 -7.96 3.05 -25.78
C PHE A 175 -7.56 4.52 -26.05
N GLN A 176 -7.77 5.03 -27.27
CA GLN A 176 -7.39 6.40 -27.62
C GLN A 176 -8.45 7.45 -27.22
N ARG A 177 -9.49 7.04 -26.49
CA ARG A 177 -10.54 7.93 -25.98
C ARG A 177 -11.32 7.32 -24.83
N ASP A 178 -11.91 8.17 -24.01
CA ASP A 178 -12.90 7.83 -22.97
C ASP A 178 -12.37 6.66 -22.10
N LEU A 179 -11.16 6.83 -21.56
CA LEU A 179 -10.54 5.88 -20.64
C LEU A 179 -11.31 5.83 -19.33
N ASP A 180 -11.49 4.63 -18.78
CA ASP A 180 -12.23 4.41 -17.54
C ASP A 180 -11.32 4.58 -16.32
N ALA A 181 -10.09 4.07 -16.39
CA ALA A 181 -9.10 4.20 -15.32
C ALA A 181 -7.69 4.02 -15.87
N VAL A 182 -6.73 4.66 -15.21
CA VAL A 182 -5.29 4.44 -15.43
C VAL A 182 -4.62 4.37 -14.07
N VAL A 183 -3.78 3.36 -13.85
CA VAL A 183 -3.02 3.22 -12.60
C VAL A 183 -1.57 2.87 -12.90
N HIS A 184 -0.66 3.58 -12.24
CA HIS A 184 0.76 3.22 -12.25
C HIS A 184 0.97 2.09 -11.25
N TRP A 185 1.42 0.93 -11.73
CA TRP A 185 1.56 -0.29 -10.93
C TRP A 185 2.86 -0.34 -10.14
N GLY A 186 3.82 0.51 -10.49
CA GLY A 186 5.21 0.31 -10.14
C GLY A 186 5.88 -0.70 -11.09
N ASN A 187 7.18 -0.93 -10.90
CA ASN A 187 8.00 -1.81 -11.74
C ASN A 187 7.94 -1.48 -13.23
N ASP A 188 7.96 -0.20 -13.55
CA ASP A 188 7.92 0.24 -14.94
C ASP A 188 6.67 -0.21 -15.70
N ARG A 189 5.55 -0.39 -14.98
CA ARG A 189 4.25 -0.79 -15.55
C ARG A 189 3.14 0.18 -15.18
N ALA A 190 2.28 0.45 -16.16
CA ALA A 190 1.00 1.11 -15.97
C ALA A 190 -0.12 0.28 -16.63
N TYR A 191 -1.33 0.38 -16.11
CA TYR A 191 -2.50 -0.34 -16.63
C TYR A 191 -3.57 0.64 -17.03
N PHE A 192 -4.11 0.47 -18.23
CA PHE A 192 -5.19 1.28 -18.77
C PHE A 192 -6.43 0.39 -18.87
N PHE A 193 -7.57 0.90 -18.43
CA PHE A 193 -8.85 0.19 -18.41
C PHE A 193 -9.88 0.92 -19.26
N LYS A 194 -10.71 0.15 -19.97
CA LYS A 194 -11.83 0.65 -20.76
C LYS A 194 -12.87 -0.44 -20.99
N GLY A 195 -14.12 -0.17 -20.63
CA GLY A 195 -15.20 -1.14 -20.73
C GLY A 195 -14.85 -2.41 -19.96
N ASN A 196 -14.98 -3.58 -20.60
CA ASN A 196 -14.56 -4.86 -20.03
C ASN A 196 -13.10 -5.23 -20.35
N ARG A 197 -12.29 -4.30 -20.89
CA ARG A 197 -10.93 -4.55 -21.36
C ARG A 197 -9.89 -3.76 -20.60
N TYR A 198 -8.67 -4.24 -20.64
CA TYR A 198 -7.49 -3.53 -20.18
C TYR A 198 -6.28 -3.81 -21.07
N LEU A 199 -5.26 -2.98 -20.92
CA LEU A 199 -3.92 -3.23 -21.44
C LEU A 199 -2.87 -2.89 -20.38
N ARG A 200 -1.68 -3.47 -20.52
CA ARG A 200 -0.50 -3.15 -19.72
C ARG A 200 0.52 -2.44 -20.59
N TYR A 201 1.00 -1.32 -20.06
CA TYR A 201 1.95 -0.42 -20.68
C TYR A 201 3.29 -0.54 -19.97
N ASP A 202 4.35 -0.79 -20.72
CA ASP A 202 5.72 -0.73 -20.26
C ASP A 202 6.19 0.73 -20.34
N THR A 203 6.39 1.35 -19.18
CA THR A 203 6.69 2.79 -19.08
C THR A 203 8.14 3.13 -19.45
N THR A 204 9.01 2.13 -19.59
CA THR A 204 10.42 2.30 -19.97
C THR A 204 10.59 2.26 -21.48
N SER A 205 9.97 1.28 -22.13
CA SER A 205 10.02 1.10 -23.59
C SER A 205 8.97 1.90 -24.33
N ASP A 206 7.98 2.46 -23.62
CA ASP A 206 6.87 3.21 -24.21
C ASP A 206 6.01 2.34 -25.15
N THR A 207 5.73 1.10 -24.73
CA THR A 207 5.00 0.10 -25.52
C THR A 207 3.90 -0.61 -24.72
N VAL A 208 2.95 -1.20 -25.43
CA VAL A 208 1.95 -2.11 -24.85
C VAL A 208 2.50 -3.53 -24.89
N ASP A 209 2.72 -4.15 -23.72
CA ASP A 209 3.25 -5.51 -23.61
C ASP A 209 2.16 -6.57 -23.39
N VAL A 210 0.98 -6.17 -22.90
CA VAL A 210 -0.20 -7.05 -22.74
C VAL A 210 -1.47 -6.34 -23.18
N GLY A 211 -2.31 -7.06 -23.91
CA GLY A 211 -3.65 -6.63 -24.29
C GLY A 211 -3.68 -5.79 -25.58
N PRO A 212 -4.86 -5.24 -25.93
CA PRO A 212 -6.10 -5.28 -25.18
C PRO A 212 -6.65 -6.68 -24.95
N THR A 213 -7.03 -6.98 -23.72
CA THR A 213 -7.69 -8.24 -23.37
C THR A 213 -8.75 -7.99 -22.31
N GLU A 214 -9.66 -8.94 -22.12
CA GLU A 214 -10.71 -8.80 -21.13
C GLU A 214 -10.15 -8.82 -19.71
N ILE A 215 -10.69 -7.96 -18.85
CA ILE A 215 -10.31 -7.90 -17.44
C ILE A 215 -10.58 -9.26 -16.78
N ALA A 216 -11.71 -9.90 -17.10
CA ALA A 216 -12.11 -11.20 -16.56
C ALA A 216 -11.11 -12.33 -16.84
N VAL A 217 -10.28 -12.23 -17.88
CA VAL A 217 -9.32 -13.28 -18.26
C VAL A 217 -8.11 -13.29 -17.33
N ASN A 218 -7.55 -12.11 -17.03
CA ASN A 218 -6.30 -12.01 -16.27
C ASN A 218 -6.50 -11.52 -14.84
N TRP A 219 -7.60 -10.83 -14.54
CA TRP A 219 -7.93 -10.31 -13.21
C TRP A 219 -8.99 -11.17 -12.54
N THR A 220 -8.77 -12.48 -12.52
CA THR A 220 -9.75 -13.46 -12.02
C THR A 220 -10.09 -13.27 -10.54
N ALA A 221 -9.18 -12.66 -9.77
CA ALA A 221 -9.42 -12.31 -8.38
C ALA A 221 -10.39 -11.12 -8.20
N LEU A 222 -10.54 -10.24 -9.19
CA LEU A 222 -11.54 -9.17 -9.13
C LEU A 222 -12.95 -9.77 -9.14
N PRO A 223 -13.87 -9.32 -8.27
CA PRO A 223 -15.28 -9.69 -8.37
C PRO A 223 -15.83 -9.38 -9.77
N THR A 224 -16.76 -10.19 -10.28
CA THR A 224 -17.36 -10.01 -11.62
C THR A 224 -17.87 -8.58 -11.85
N ALA A 225 -18.43 -7.94 -10.82
CA ALA A 225 -18.89 -6.55 -10.90
C ALA A 225 -17.77 -5.55 -11.23
N PHE A 226 -16.51 -5.84 -10.87
CA PHE A 226 -15.32 -5.02 -11.11
C PHE A 226 -14.51 -5.46 -12.35
N GLN A 227 -14.98 -6.46 -13.10
CA GLN A 227 -14.32 -6.90 -14.35
C GLN A 227 -14.79 -6.10 -15.58
N SER A 228 -15.45 -4.95 -15.39
CA SER A 228 -15.84 -4.03 -16.45
C SER A 228 -16.21 -2.65 -15.90
N ASN A 229 -16.14 -1.62 -16.74
CA ASN A 229 -16.65 -0.27 -16.49
C ASN A 229 -16.22 0.22 -15.10
N LEU A 230 -14.91 0.16 -14.85
CA LEU A 230 -14.32 0.73 -13.65
C LEU A 230 -14.53 2.25 -13.68
N GLU A 231 -14.74 2.88 -12.53
CA GLU A 231 -14.84 4.34 -12.48
C GLU A 231 -13.47 4.97 -12.22
N SER A 232 -12.59 4.27 -11.50
CA SER A 232 -11.21 4.68 -11.33
C SER A 232 -10.34 3.59 -10.71
N ALA A 233 -9.03 3.81 -10.70
CA ALA A 233 -8.06 2.96 -10.02
C ALA A 233 -6.90 3.81 -9.46
N VAL A 234 -6.41 3.50 -8.26
CA VAL A 234 -5.24 4.19 -7.67
C VAL A 234 -4.33 3.22 -6.92
N ASN A 235 -3.03 3.47 -7.02
CA ASN A 235 -2.05 2.86 -6.13
C ASN A 235 -1.96 3.67 -4.82
N TRP A 236 -2.16 3.01 -3.69
CA TRP A 236 -2.19 3.68 -2.39
C TRP A 236 -0.90 3.41 -1.61
N THR A 237 -0.23 4.48 -1.17
CA THR A 237 1.10 4.41 -0.55
C THR A 237 1.15 5.22 0.74
N GLN A 238 1.30 4.56 1.88
CA GLN A 238 1.60 5.25 3.13
C GLN A 238 3.08 5.70 3.20
N PRO A 239 3.44 6.71 4.02
CA PRO A 239 4.79 7.25 4.11
C PRO A 239 5.87 6.17 4.23
N CYS A 240 7.00 6.33 3.53
CA CYS A 240 8.09 5.34 3.51
C CYS A 240 8.90 5.28 4.82
N ASN A 241 8.88 6.34 5.64
CA ASN A 241 9.56 6.43 6.94
C ASN A 241 8.60 6.05 8.09
N LEU A 242 9.08 5.24 9.05
CA LEU A 242 8.27 4.75 10.18
C LEU A 242 7.88 5.85 11.18
N ALA A 243 8.77 6.80 11.49
CA ALA A 243 8.43 7.92 12.37
C ALA A 243 7.30 8.77 11.78
N ARG A 244 7.44 9.17 10.51
CA ARG A 244 6.38 9.88 9.75
C ARG A 244 5.07 9.10 9.69
N LEU A 245 5.13 7.77 9.57
CA LEU A 245 3.96 6.89 9.60
C LEU A 245 3.26 6.89 10.97
N MET A 246 4.02 6.92 12.06
CA MET A 246 3.45 6.97 13.41
C MET A 246 2.91 8.37 13.74
N GLU A 247 3.61 9.43 13.33
CA GLU A 247 3.12 10.82 13.44
C GLU A 247 1.80 10.99 12.67
N SER A 248 1.68 10.38 11.47
CA SER A 248 0.42 10.37 10.74
C SER A 248 -0.73 9.76 11.51
N ALA A 249 -0.47 8.68 12.26
CA ALA A 249 -1.49 8.07 13.10
C ALA A 249 -1.90 8.92 14.32
N GLY A 250 -1.34 10.13 14.46
CA GLY A 250 -1.61 11.08 15.54
C GLY A 250 -0.87 10.74 16.83
N LEU A 251 0.27 10.02 16.73
CA LEU A 251 1.02 9.53 17.88
C LEU A 251 2.10 10.51 18.34
N SER A 252 2.41 10.48 19.64
CA SER A 252 3.61 11.10 20.22
C SER A 252 4.80 10.20 19.92
N VAL A 253 5.62 10.59 18.93
CA VAL A 253 6.72 9.79 18.41
C VAL A 253 8.06 10.26 19.00
N ILE A 254 8.83 9.31 19.51
CA ILE A 254 10.21 9.51 19.97
C ILE A 254 11.13 8.66 19.09
N GLU A 255 11.98 9.32 18.31
CA GLU A 255 12.99 8.64 17.49
C GLU A 255 14.19 8.26 18.36
N VAL A 256 14.46 6.96 18.52
CA VAL A 256 15.69 6.52 19.19
C VAL A 256 16.88 6.85 18.28
N PRO A 257 17.96 7.47 18.76
CA PRO A 257 19.10 7.80 17.92
C PRO A 257 19.61 6.60 17.10
N GLY A 258 19.65 6.74 15.77
CA GLY A 258 20.12 5.73 14.84
C GLY A 258 19.13 4.61 14.52
N TRP A 259 17.85 4.72 14.90
CA TRP A 259 16.82 3.70 14.65
C TRP A 259 16.71 3.30 13.18
N GLU A 260 17.01 4.21 12.24
CA GLU A 260 16.91 4.02 10.80
C GLU A 260 17.87 2.95 10.27
N THR A 261 19.03 2.81 10.93
CA THR A 261 20.06 1.82 10.57
C THR A 261 20.20 0.72 11.62
N ASN A 262 19.53 0.85 12.77
CA ASN A 262 19.53 -0.15 13.82
C ASN A 262 18.78 -1.42 13.38
N GLY A 263 19.36 -2.59 13.63
CA GLY A 263 18.80 -3.89 13.27
C GLY A 263 19.80 -5.02 13.43
N ARG A 264 19.31 -6.26 13.39
CA ARG A 264 20.13 -7.48 13.38
C ARG A 264 20.47 -7.90 11.94
N PRO A 265 21.64 -8.54 11.70
CA PRO A 265 22.00 -9.04 10.38
C PRO A 265 20.98 -10.00 9.79
N GLY A 266 20.68 -9.86 8.49
CA GLY A 266 19.79 -10.70 7.69
C GLY A 266 18.45 -10.03 7.36
N ASP A 267 17.69 -10.67 6.49
CA ASP A 267 16.54 -10.02 5.84
C ASP A 267 15.42 -9.63 6.81
N PHE A 268 14.74 -8.54 6.45
CA PHE A 268 13.55 -8.03 7.12
C PHE A 268 12.46 -7.81 6.08
N ALA A 269 11.52 -8.75 6.02
CA ALA A 269 10.35 -8.72 5.16
C ALA A 269 9.12 -9.03 6.01
N PRO A 270 8.61 -8.04 6.77
CA PRO A 270 7.49 -8.25 7.67
C PRO A 270 6.26 -8.80 6.95
N GLU A 271 5.61 -9.75 7.59
CA GLU A 271 4.35 -10.37 7.21
C GLU A 271 3.28 -10.19 8.29
N GLY A 272 3.59 -9.48 9.37
CA GLY A 272 2.63 -9.15 10.42
C GLY A 272 3.26 -8.38 11.58
N ILE A 273 2.55 -8.37 12.70
CA ILE A 273 2.93 -7.63 13.90
C ILE A 273 2.80 -8.56 15.11
N VAL A 274 3.81 -8.60 15.98
CA VAL A 274 3.73 -9.31 17.27
C VAL A 274 3.73 -8.31 18.41
N ILE A 275 2.71 -8.41 19.25
CA ILE A 275 2.54 -7.62 20.48
C ILE A 275 3.16 -8.38 21.65
N HIS A 276 4.08 -7.73 22.35
CA HIS A 276 4.76 -8.21 23.56
C HIS A 276 4.39 -7.32 24.75
N HIS A 277 4.61 -7.83 25.97
CA HIS A 277 4.90 -6.95 27.11
C HIS A 277 6.36 -7.08 27.49
N THR A 278 6.91 -6.03 28.09
CA THR A 278 8.32 -6.05 28.52
C THR A 278 8.59 -6.94 29.73
N ALA A 279 7.56 -7.21 30.57
CA ALA A 279 7.69 -7.85 31.88
C ALA A 279 8.64 -7.11 32.84
N GLY A 280 8.99 -5.87 32.48
CA GLY A 280 9.87 -4.99 33.24
C GLY A 280 9.08 -3.93 34.00
N ASN A 281 9.82 -3.05 34.67
CA ASN A 281 9.22 -2.04 35.53
C ASN A 281 9.94 -0.70 35.43
N GLY A 282 9.73 -0.02 34.30
CA GLY A 282 10.03 1.40 34.14
C GLY A 282 11.08 1.68 33.06
N PRO A 283 11.80 2.83 33.15
CA PRO A 283 12.56 3.38 32.03
C PRO A 283 13.76 2.52 31.58
N GLY A 284 14.21 1.56 32.39
CA GLY A 284 15.23 0.58 32.00
C GLY A 284 14.77 -0.41 30.92
N ASP A 285 13.45 -0.53 30.73
CA ASP A 285 12.85 -1.41 29.72
C ASP A 285 13.23 -0.93 28.31
N LEU A 286 13.11 0.37 28.03
CA LEU A 286 13.51 0.93 26.73
C LEU A 286 14.99 0.66 26.43
N ASN A 287 15.89 0.85 27.40
CA ASN A 287 17.31 0.55 27.22
C ASN A 287 17.54 -0.94 26.90
N THR A 288 16.77 -1.83 27.53
CA THR A 288 16.80 -3.26 27.24
C THR A 288 16.27 -3.57 25.85
N VAL A 289 15.24 -2.86 25.39
CA VAL A 289 14.72 -3.02 24.02
C VAL A 289 15.73 -2.53 22.98
N ILE A 290 16.43 -1.42 23.24
CA ILE A 290 17.45 -0.87 22.33
C ILE A 290 18.69 -1.78 22.28
N ASN A 291 19.29 -2.05 23.43
CA ASN A 291 20.61 -2.65 23.54
C ASN A 291 20.58 -4.18 23.70
N GLY A 292 19.42 -4.72 24.07
CA GLY A 292 19.27 -6.10 24.49
C GLY A 292 19.62 -6.32 25.95
N ARG A 293 19.85 -7.58 26.28
CA ARG A 293 20.23 -8.05 27.62
C ARG A 293 21.25 -9.17 27.50
N THR A 294 21.80 -9.59 28.63
CA THR A 294 22.71 -10.74 28.68
C THR A 294 22.08 -11.96 27.99
N GLY A 295 22.79 -12.50 27.00
CA GLY A 295 22.36 -13.66 26.20
C GLY A 295 21.39 -13.35 25.05
N LEU A 296 20.98 -12.09 24.85
CA LEU A 296 20.14 -11.69 23.71
C LEU A 296 20.44 -10.25 23.29
N SER A 297 21.21 -10.10 22.21
CA SER A 297 21.57 -8.78 21.68
C SER A 297 20.36 -8.04 21.11
N GLY A 298 20.30 -6.73 21.34
CA GLY A 298 19.30 -5.85 20.76
C GLY A 298 19.51 -5.60 19.26
N PRO A 299 18.52 -4.96 18.60
CA PRO A 299 17.26 -4.49 19.20
C PRO A 299 16.30 -5.65 19.47
N LEU A 300 15.47 -5.54 20.52
CA LEU A 300 14.46 -6.53 20.91
C LEU A 300 13.06 -6.17 20.44
N ALA A 301 12.89 -5.10 19.68
CA ALA A 301 11.67 -4.77 18.94
C ALA A 301 11.93 -3.63 17.95
N ASN A 302 10.97 -3.42 17.06
CA ASN A 302 10.94 -2.25 16.19
C ASN A 302 10.38 -1.03 16.92
N PHE A 303 9.43 -1.26 17.83
CA PHE A 303 8.72 -0.23 18.57
C PHE A 303 8.71 -0.54 20.07
N TYR A 304 8.83 0.50 20.89
CA TYR A 304 8.55 0.44 22.32
C TYR A 304 7.42 1.42 22.67
N VAL A 305 6.38 0.96 23.37
CA VAL A 305 5.27 1.82 23.80
C VAL A 305 5.27 1.93 25.31
N ALA A 306 5.59 3.12 25.81
CA ALA A 306 5.64 3.44 27.23
C ALA A 306 4.23 3.53 27.85
N ARG A 307 4.12 3.40 29.17
CA ARG A 307 2.82 3.51 29.88
C ARG A 307 2.16 4.89 29.74
N ASN A 308 2.96 5.93 29.50
CA ASN A 308 2.48 7.28 29.23
C ASN A 308 2.00 7.49 27.77
N ALA A 309 1.93 6.42 26.99
CA ALA A 309 1.48 6.38 25.59
C ALA A 309 2.44 6.96 24.53
N ASP A 310 3.69 7.27 24.90
CA ASP A 310 4.74 7.59 23.93
C ASP A 310 5.18 6.33 23.16
N ILE A 311 5.26 6.43 21.84
CA ILE A 311 5.84 5.39 20.97
C ILE A 311 7.27 5.75 20.58
N HIS A 312 8.19 4.85 20.86
CA HIS A 312 9.59 4.98 20.50
C HIS A 312 9.88 4.11 19.28
N ILE A 313 10.48 4.70 18.25
CA ILE A 313 10.96 3.96 17.07
C ILE A 313 12.38 3.49 17.38
N VAL A 314 12.59 2.19 17.50
CA VAL A 314 13.85 1.60 17.95
C VAL A 314 14.67 1.04 16.78
N SER A 315 14.00 0.45 15.78
CA SER A 315 14.67 -0.23 14.68
C SER A 315 13.80 -0.23 13.42
N ALA A 316 14.38 0.19 12.30
CA ALA A 316 13.79 0.04 10.97
C ALA A 316 13.96 -1.38 10.38
N GLY A 317 14.86 -2.18 10.95
CA GLY A 317 15.24 -3.51 10.47
C GLY A 317 14.79 -4.66 11.37
N LYS A 318 15.39 -5.83 11.15
CA LYS A 318 15.12 -7.05 11.92
C LYS A 318 15.45 -6.87 13.41
N ALA A 319 14.55 -7.30 14.29
CA ALA A 319 14.75 -7.29 15.75
C ALA A 319 14.67 -8.71 16.36
N ASN A 320 15.31 -8.93 17.50
CA ASN A 320 15.35 -10.21 18.23
C ASN A 320 14.19 -10.36 19.22
N HIS A 321 12.96 -10.46 18.70
CA HIS A 321 11.75 -10.39 19.54
C HIS A 321 10.89 -11.66 19.48
N ALA A 322 10.55 -12.15 18.29
CA ALA A 322 9.59 -13.23 18.11
C ALA A 322 10.17 -14.63 18.36
N GLY A 323 11.44 -14.87 18.03
CA GLY A 323 12.05 -16.21 18.08
C GLY A 323 11.28 -17.26 17.27
N GLY A 324 11.50 -18.55 17.56
CA GLY A 324 10.83 -19.64 16.85
C GLY A 324 9.33 -19.72 17.15
N GLY A 325 8.46 -19.86 16.16
CA GLY A 325 7.02 -20.07 16.36
C GLY A 325 6.39 -20.96 15.29
N ALA A 326 5.07 -21.07 15.26
CA ALA A 326 4.40 -22.09 14.46
C ALA A 326 4.23 -21.69 12.99
N GLN A 327 4.71 -22.52 12.05
CA GLN A 327 4.52 -22.30 10.60
C GLN A 327 3.05 -22.12 10.22
N ARG A 328 2.16 -22.91 10.84
CA ARG A 328 0.71 -22.81 10.62
C ARG A 328 0.17 -21.40 10.89
N VAL A 329 0.73 -20.67 11.85
CA VAL A 329 0.32 -19.29 12.12
C VAL A 329 0.70 -18.39 10.94
N LEU A 330 1.92 -18.48 10.39
CA LEU A 330 2.29 -17.72 9.18
C LEU A 330 1.37 -18.03 8.00
N ASP A 331 1.04 -19.30 7.78
CA ASP A 331 0.16 -19.71 6.68
C ASP A 331 -1.26 -19.15 6.84
N GLU A 332 -1.78 -19.10 8.08
CA GLU A 332 -3.07 -18.47 8.41
C GLU A 332 -3.02 -16.96 8.17
N LEU A 333 -1.96 -16.30 8.65
CA LEU A 333 -1.77 -14.86 8.44
C LEU A 333 -1.73 -14.52 6.95
N ARG A 334 -0.96 -15.28 6.15
CA ARG A 334 -0.88 -15.13 4.69
C ARG A 334 -2.23 -15.22 4.00
N ARG A 335 -3.17 -15.98 4.57
CA ARG A 335 -4.54 -16.15 4.08
C ARG A 335 -5.54 -15.16 4.68
N GLY A 336 -5.08 -14.19 5.47
CA GLY A 336 -5.95 -13.20 6.13
C GLY A 336 -6.74 -13.79 7.32
N ILE A 337 -6.28 -14.90 7.91
CA ILE A 337 -6.97 -15.59 9.01
C ILE A 337 -6.23 -15.30 10.31
N ALA A 338 -6.94 -14.76 11.30
CA ALA A 338 -6.38 -14.52 12.63
C ALA A 338 -6.28 -15.87 13.39
N PRO A 339 -5.23 -16.08 14.21
CA PRO A 339 -5.17 -17.23 15.11
C PRO A 339 -6.43 -17.34 15.99
N SER A 340 -6.98 -18.54 16.10
CA SER A 340 -8.21 -18.78 16.87
C SER A 340 -8.00 -18.84 18.38
N ASP A 341 -6.75 -19.09 18.81
CA ASP A 341 -6.31 -19.16 20.21
C ASP A 341 -4.77 -19.18 20.24
N THR A 342 -4.17 -19.24 21.43
CA THR A 342 -2.74 -19.43 21.67
C THR A 342 -2.19 -20.69 20.99
N ALA A 343 -0.95 -20.64 20.54
CA ALA A 343 -0.24 -21.78 19.95
C ALA A 343 -0.21 -22.99 20.89
N LEU A 344 -0.11 -22.75 22.21
CA LEU A 344 -0.14 -23.80 23.22
C LEU A 344 -1.49 -24.53 23.25
N ARG A 345 -2.61 -23.81 23.34
CA ARG A 345 -3.96 -24.43 23.38
C ARG A 345 -4.33 -25.11 22.07
N ARG A 346 -3.80 -24.60 20.95
CA ARG A 346 -3.95 -25.20 19.62
C ARG A 346 -3.02 -26.39 19.38
N GLY A 347 -2.14 -26.74 20.34
CA GLY A 347 -1.20 -27.84 20.23
C GLY A 347 -0.12 -27.66 19.15
N LEU A 348 0.15 -26.43 18.73
CA LEU A 348 1.10 -26.14 17.65
C LEU A 348 2.54 -26.34 18.10
N ARG A 349 3.42 -26.67 17.15
CA ARG A 349 4.86 -26.81 17.38
C ARG A 349 5.59 -25.62 16.78
N ASP A 350 6.60 -25.16 17.50
CA ASP A 350 7.47 -24.10 16.99
C ASP A 350 8.40 -24.65 15.91
N GLY A 351 8.73 -23.82 14.93
CA GLY A 351 9.63 -24.13 13.83
C GLY A 351 10.33 -22.86 13.36
N PRO A 352 9.79 -22.13 12.36
CA PRO A 352 10.42 -20.95 11.78
C PRO A 352 10.71 -19.84 12.79
N VAL A 353 11.78 -19.08 12.54
CA VAL A 353 12.15 -17.91 13.33
C VAL A 353 11.40 -16.67 12.84
N GLY A 354 10.62 -16.05 13.73
CA GLY A 354 9.76 -14.91 13.42
C GLY A 354 10.46 -13.56 13.32
N ASN A 355 11.74 -13.45 13.73
CA ASN A 355 12.43 -12.15 13.90
C ASN A 355 12.46 -11.29 12.63
N GLY A 356 12.59 -11.91 11.45
CA GLY A 356 12.67 -11.20 10.16
C GLY A 356 11.31 -11.00 9.48
N VAL A 357 10.25 -11.61 9.99
CA VAL A 357 8.92 -11.64 9.35
C VAL A 357 7.84 -10.95 10.18
N PHE A 358 8.19 -10.30 11.28
CA PHE A 358 7.25 -9.53 12.09
C PHE A 358 7.84 -8.18 12.49
N TYR A 359 6.99 -7.15 12.55
CA TYR A 359 7.27 -6.00 13.40
C TYR A 359 7.08 -6.40 14.86
N GLY A 360 8.05 -6.09 15.72
CA GLY A 360 7.94 -6.27 17.17
C GLY A 360 7.48 -5.00 17.87
N PHE A 361 6.47 -5.13 18.74
CA PHE A 361 6.06 -4.10 19.71
C PHE A 361 6.34 -4.58 21.12
N GLU A 362 7.30 -3.97 21.81
CA GLU A 362 7.57 -4.18 23.22
C GLU A 362 6.85 -3.11 24.05
N ASN A 363 5.80 -3.51 24.77
CA ASN A 363 4.92 -2.55 25.43
C ASN A 363 5.12 -2.62 26.95
N GLU A 364 5.35 -1.47 27.58
CA GLU A 364 5.71 -1.39 29.00
C GLU A 364 4.58 -1.92 29.90
N ASN A 365 4.76 -3.11 30.45
CA ASN A 365 3.80 -3.75 31.36
C ASN A 365 4.50 -4.85 32.17
N LEU A 366 4.10 -5.02 33.43
CA LEU A 366 4.67 -6.03 34.33
C LEU A 366 4.45 -7.48 33.87
N GLY A 367 3.51 -7.74 32.96
CA GLY A 367 3.24 -9.09 32.45
C GLY A 367 2.61 -10.04 33.49
N ASN A 368 2.21 -9.51 34.64
CA ASN A 368 1.63 -10.27 35.76
C ASN A 368 0.09 -10.14 35.85
N GLY A 369 -0.56 -9.57 34.83
CA GLY A 369 -1.99 -9.27 34.82
C GLY A 369 -2.32 -7.83 35.21
N GLN A 370 -1.32 -6.97 35.39
CA GLN A 370 -1.49 -5.53 35.50
C GLN A 370 -2.40 -4.99 34.38
N ALA A 371 -3.38 -4.17 34.75
CA ALA A 371 -4.24 -3.48 33.79
C ALA A 371 -3.43 -2.58 32.84
N TRP A 372 -3.82 -2.58 31.57
CA TRP A 372 -3.22 -1.73 30.55
C TRP A 372 -3.86 -0.34 30.57
N PRO A 373 -3.06 0.75 30.66
CA PRO A 373 -3.57 2.10 30.48
C PRO A 373 -4.32 2.25 29.14
N PRO A 374 -5.54 2.82 29.14
CA PRO A 374 -6.32 2.98 27.91
C PRO A 374 -5.59 3.77 26.81
N ALA A 375 -4.86 4.82 27.18
CA ALA A 375 -4.07 5.62 26.23
C ALA A 375 -2.93 4.80 25.61
N GLN A 376 -2.29 3.91 26.36
CA GLN A 376 -1.26 3.01 25.83
C GLN A 376 -1.85 2.04 24.79
N LEU A 377 -3.01 1.44 25.09
CA LEU A 377 -3.72 0.56 24.15
C LEU A 377 -4.15 1.31 22.87
N ASP A 378 -4.60 2.55 22.99
CA ASP A 378 -4.93 3.41 21.84
C ASP A 378 -3.70 3.66 20.95
N THR A 379 -2.55 4.02 21.54
CA THR A 379 -1.28 4.18 20.81
C THR A 379 -0.90 2.89 20.07
N MET A 380 -0.96 1.75 20.76
CA MET A 380 -0.66 0.44 20.16
C MET A 380 -1.58 0.14 18.98
N ALA A 381 -2.89 0.37 19.14
CA ALA A 381 -3.89 0.07 18.12
C ALA A 381 -3.72 0.95 16.86
N ARG A 382 -3.50 2.25 17.04
CA ARG A 382 -3.23 3.21 15.93
C ARG A 382 -1.94 2.90 15.20
N ALA A 383 -0.87 2.57 15.92
CA ALA A 383 0.41 2.19 15.31
C ALA A 383 0.28 0.90 14.49
N CYS A 384 -0.43 -0.10 15.02
CA CYS A 384 -0.72 -1.33 14.29
C CYS A 384 -1.61 -1.07 13.06
N ALA A 385 -2.61 -0.19 13.18
CA ALA A 385 -3.46 0.20 12.05
C ALA A 385 -2.64 0.87 10.94
N ALA A 386 -1.73 1.78 11.29
CA ALA A 386 -0.87 2.47 10.33
C ALA A 386 0.05 1.49 9.58
N LEU A 387 0.63 0.51 10.28
CA LEU A 387 1.41 -0.56 9.64
C LEU A 387 0.54 -1.46 8.76
N CYS A 388 -0.66 -1.81 9.22
CA CYS A 388 -1.60 -2.58 8.41
C CYS A 388 -2.00 -1.84 7.14
N GLN A 389 -2.33 -0.55 7.23
CA GLN A 389 -2.63 0.29 6.05
C GLN A 389 -1.43 0.42 5.12
N ARG A 390 -0.21 0.55 5.67
CA ARG A 390 1.02 0.60 4.87
C ARG A 390 1.24 -0.65 4.04
N HIS A 391 0.98 -1.82 4.63
CA HIS A 391 1.24 -3.11 4.00
C HIS A 391 -0.01 -3.77 3.42
N CYS A 392 -1.15 -3.07 3.46
CA CYS A 392 -2.47 -3.61 3.16
C CYS A 392 -2.82 -4.90 3.91
N TRP A 393 -2.46 -4.97 5.17
CA TRP A 393 -2.91 -6.07 6.01
C TRP A 393 -4.31 -5.77 6.55
N SER A 394 -5.08 -6.83 6.80
CA SER A 394 -6.17 -6.74 7.75
C SER A 394 -5.62 -6.89 9.18
N ALA A 395 -6.44 -6.58 10.18
CA ALA A 395 -6.07 -6.75 11.58
C ALA A 395 -5.75 -8.22 11.95
N SER A 396 -6.03 -9.19 11.07
CA SER A 396 -5.66 -10.59 11.28
C SER A 396 -4.15 -10.79 11.41
N ARG A 397 -3.33 -9.92 10.80
CA ARG A 397 -1.85 -9.98 10.84
C ARG A 397 -1.24 -9.55 12.18
N ILE A 398 -2.06 -9.11 13.13
CA ILE A 398 -1.62 -8.69 14.46
C ILE A 398 -1.81 -9.86 15.40
N ILE A 399 -0.75 -10.31 16.04
CA ILE A 399 -0.79 -11.47 16.94
C ILE A 399 -0.10 -11.15 18.26
N SER A 400 -0.50 -11.86 19.30
CA SER A 400 0.27 -11.99 20.53
C SER A 400 1.45 -12.94 20.33
N HIS A 401 2.48 -12.85 21.18
CA HIS A 401 3.53 -13.86 21.19
C HIS A 401 2.97 -15.25 21.55
N ALA A 402 1.95 -15.30 22.40
CA ALA A 402 1.25 -16.52 22.77
C ALA A 402 0.49 -17.19 21.62
N GLU A 403 -0.01 -16.41 20.65
CA GLU A 403 -0.56 -16.94 19.40
C GLU A 403 0.55 -17.41 18.44
N TRP A 404 1.76 -16.83 18.52
CA TRP A 404 2.90 -17.22 17.68
C TRP A 404 3.62 -18.50 18.15
N THR A 405 3.91 -18.60 19.44
CA THR A 405 4.72 -19.68 20.03
C THR A 405 4.12 -20.24 21.29
N ARG A 406 4.33 -21.54 21.53
CA ARG A 406 3.83 -22.22 22.72
C ARG A 406 4.63 -21.93 24.00
N ARG A 407 5.80 -21.29 23.87
CA ARG A 407 6.76 -21.08 24.98
C ARG A 407 6.47 -19.83 25.80
N LYS A 408 5.55 -19.00 25.34
CA LYS A 408 5.41 -17.61 25.76
C LYS A 408 3.95 -17.28 25.99
N PRO A 409 3.57 -16.75 27.16
CA PRO A 409 2.18 -16.42 27.47
C PRO A 409 1.83 -14.96 27.18
N ASP A 410 2.72 -14.18 26.57
CA ASP A 410 2.58 -12.73 26.40
C ASP A 410 1.82 -12.33 25.12
N PRO A 411 1.13 -11.17 25.13
CA PRO A 411 0.96 -10.27 26.26
C PRO A 411 -0.18 -10.74 27.19
N ARG A 412 0.06 -10.77 28.51
CA ARG A 412 -0.99 -11.01 29.49
C ARG A 412 -1.91 -9.79 29.62
N GLY A 413 -3.21 -10.03 29.76
CA GLY A 413 -4.21 -8.99 30.04
C GLY A 413 -4.74 -8.25 28.81
N ILE A 414 -4.39 -8.68 27.59
CA ILE A 414 -4.98 -8.17 26.35
C ILE A 414 -5.85 -9.28 25.74
N ASP A 415 -7.13 -8.98 25.50
CA ASP A 415 -7.96 -9.77 24.59
C ASP A 415 -7.59 -9.41 23.15
N MET A 416 -6.89 -10.31 22.46
CA MET A 416 -6.42 -10.06 21.10
C MET A 416 -7.56 -9.93 20.09
N ALA A 417 -8.73 -10.53 20.33
CA ALA A 417 -9.88 -10.35 19.44
C ALA A 417 -10.44 -8.93 19.58
N ALA A 418 -10.63 -8.46 20.81
CA ALA A 418 -11.06 -7.08 21.07
C ALA A 418 -10.02 -6.06 20.59
N PHE A 419 -8.72 -6.34 20.78
CA PHE A 419 -7.65 -5.47 20.31
C PHE A 419 -7.64 -5.35 18.77
N ARG A 420 -7.80 -6.45 18.03
CA ARG A 420 -7.94 -6.42 16.56
C ARG A 420 -9.18 -5.65 16.12
N GLN A 421 -10.28 -5.74 16.86
CA GLN A 421 -11.49 -4.95 16.58
C GLN A 421 -11.24 -3.46 16.77
N GLN A 422 -10.53 -3.07 17.84
CA GLN A 422 -10.12 -1.68 18.04
C GLN A 422 -9.22 -1.19 16.90
N VAL A 423 -8.22 -1.97 16.49
CA VAL A 423 -7.38 -1.64 15.31
C VAL A 423 -8.23 -1.43 14.06
N THR A 424 -9.21 -2.31 13.83
CA THR A 424 -10.10 -2.25 12.68
C THR A 424 -10.93 -0.96 12.64
N SER A 425 -11.20 -0.35 13.79
CA SER A 425 -11.94 0.93 13.86
C SER A 425 -11.16 2.14 13.29
N PHE A 426 -9.87 1.96 13.01
CA PHE A 426 -9.00 2.97 12.37
C PHE A 426 -8.79 2.74 10.87
N PHE A 427 -9.41 1.71 10.29
CA PHE A 427 -9.36 1.45 8.85
C PHE A 427 -10.25 2.36 8.03
#